data_AF-A0A4Q5P759-F1
#
_entry.id   AF-A0A4Q5P759-F1
#
_cell.length_a   1.000
_cell.length_b   1.000
_cell.length_c   1.000
_cell.angle_alpha   90.00
_cell.angle_beta   90.00
_cell.angle_gamma   90.00
#
_symmetry.space_group_name_H-M   'P 1'
#
loop_
_entity.id
_entity.type
_entity.pdbx_description
1 polymer ?
#
loop_
_entity_poly.entity_id
_entity_poly.type
_entity_poly.pdbx_seq_one_letter_code
_entity_poly.pdbx_strand_id
1 'polypeptide(L)'
;QQEKSLESEHRYSAPYYKYLDGDVDHLSVSKDEKEELTKGKIQWVSFKQHFFSASLISKQAFDKATLEVKVPTTPGLVKNYSASMQLPYTHQANQVYEMEFYFGTNKFSELKAQGYDLEQQVDMGYWPLKYINRFIVLPVFNFLNSFGWTYGLIILVLTILLKLALAPLTYKSYLSMAKMRVLKPEMDEIKEKVGEDNPTLVQQEYLKLYKKAGVNPLGGCLPMVLQLPLVMAFFFFFPNLFELRQESFLWMTDLSTYDEFIRFGFKLPFIGDHLSLMCVLMTISTLIMTYFNNQVSGATGQMKYIGYIMPIIFLGVLNSYPAGLNYYYFLANLMTFG
;
A
#
# COMPACT_ATOMS: atom_id res chain seq x y z
N GLN A 1 -3.66 2.57 -25.40
CA GLN A 1 -3.28 2.67 -23.97
C GLN A 1 -3.31 1.26 -23.40
N GLN A 2 -2.18 0.76 -22.87
CA GLN A 2 -2.14 -0.55 -22.21
C GLN A 2 -2.61 -0.45 -20.75
N GLU A 3 -2.43 0.71 -20.13
CA GLU A 3 -2.84 0.98 -18.75
C GLU A 3 -4.31 1.41 -18.67
N LYS A 4 -5.05 0.81 -17.74
CA LYS A 4 -6.50 1.02 -17.59
C LYS A 4 -6.86 2.28 -16.80
N SER A 5 -6.05 2.65 -15.80
CA SER A 5 -6.31 3.78 -14.90
C SER A 5 -5.35 4.94 -15.15
N LEU A 6 -5.87 6.04 -15.71
CA LEU A 6 -5.13 7.30 -15.78
C LEU A 6 -4.86 7.88 -14.38
N GLU A 7 -5.80 7.71 -13.43
CA GLU A 7 -5.63 8.18 -12.05
C GLU A 7 -4.47 7.47 -11.33
N SER A 8 -4.26 6.19 -11.60
CA SER A 8 -3.12 5.44 -11.05
C SER A 8 -1.80 5.97 -11.62
N GLU A 9 -1.74 6.22 -12.92
CA GLU A 9 -0.57 6.84 -13.56
C GLU A 9 -0.25 8.21 -12.96
N HIS A 10 -1.27 9.03 -12.67
CA HIS A 10 -1.05 10.30 -11.96
C HIS A 10 -0.50 10.09 -10.54
N ARG A 11 -0.91 9.05 -9.83
CA ARG A 11 -0.52 8.79 -8.43
C ARG A 11 0.91 8.26 -8.26
N TYR A 12 1.45 7.57 -9.25
CA TYR A 12 2.76 6.91 -9.14
C TYR A 12 3.87 7.54 -10.00
N SER A 13 3.52 8.52 -10.83
CA SER A 13 4.48 9.22 -11.70
C SER A 13 4.90 10.54 -11.10
N ALA A 14 6.20 10.84 -11.05
CA ALA A 14 6.72 12.16 -10.68
C ALA A 14 8.19 12.33 -11.14
N PRO A 15 8.69 13.57 -11.23
CA PRO A 15 10.12 13.82 -11.31
C PRO A 15 10.80 13.57 -9.96
N TYR A 16 11.87 12.79 -9.97
CA TYR A 16 12.76 12.51 -8.84
C TYR A 16 14.14 13.11 -9.12
N TYR A 17 14.86 13.45 -8.07
CA TYR A 17 16.23 13.93 -8.17
C TYR A 17 17.02 13.55 -6.93
N LYS A 18 18.35 13.63 -7.06
CA LYS A 18 19.25 13.37 -5.94
C LYS A 18 20.44 14.30 -5.98
N TYR A 19 20.77 14.89 -4.83
CA TYR A 19 22.04 15.58 -4.63
C TYR A 19 23.18 14.59 -4.39
N LEU A 20 24.42 14.98 -4.68
CA LEU A 20 25.60 14.11 -4.54
C LEU A 20 25.72 13.50 -3.13
N ASP A 21 25.47 14.31 -2.10
CA ASP A 21 25.54 13.93 -0.68
C ASP A 21 24.16 13.90 0.00
N GLY A 22 23.08 13.85 -0.79
CA GLY A 22 21.70 13.92 -0.29
C GLY A 22 20.91 12.64 -0.50
N ASP A 23 19.78 12.56 0.20
CA ASP A 23 18.75 11.57 -0.09
C ASP A 23 18.02 11.88 -1.40
N VAL A 24 17.32 10.88 -1.92
CA VAL A 24 16.45 11.03 -3.08
C VAL A 24 15.20 11.81 -2.69
N ASP A 25 14.90 12.85 -3.46
CA ASP A 25 13.71 13.69 -3.29
C ASP A 25 12.90 13.74 -4.59
N HIS A 26 11.68 14.25 -4.53
CA HIS A 26 10.77 14.31 -5.68
C HIS A 26 9.87 15.54 -5.66
N LEU A 27 9.45 15.97 -6.85
CA LEU A 27 8.44 17.01 -7.00
C LEU A 27 7.05 16.45 -6.71
N SER A 28 6.07 17.34 -6.57
CA SER A 28 4.68 17.01 -6.31
C SER A 28 4.13 16.04 -7.36
N VAL A 29 3.50 15.00 -6.84
CA VAL A 29 2.75 14.03 -7.64
C VAL A 29 1.41 14.62 -8.09
N SER A 30 0.85 15.61 -7.38
CA SER A 30 -0.57 16.00 -7.55
C SER A 30 -0.79 17.39 -8.11
N LYS A 31 0.25 18.22 -8.18
CA LYS A 31 0.13 19.64 -8.52
C LYS A 31 1.27 20.06 -9.43
N ASP A 32 1.02 21.15 -10.15
CA ASP A 32 2.06 21.85 -10.88
C ASP A 32 3.10 22.37 -9.90
N GLU A 33 4.35 22.08 -10.20
CA GLU A 33 5.47 22.50 -9.37
C GLU A 33 6.67 22.78 -10.25
N LYS A 34 7.38 23.86 -9.92
CA LYS A 34 8.66 24.21 -10.49
C LYS A 34 9.64 24.40 -9.35
N GLU A 35 10.69 23.59 -9.31
CA GLU A 35 11.72 23.66 -8.28
C GLU A 35 13.07 24.00 -8.90
N GLU A 36 13.76 24.98 -8.32
CA GLU A 36 15.14 25.32 -8.67
C GLU A 36 16.09 24.66 -7.68
N LEU A 37 16.74 23.60 -8.14
CA LEU A 37 17.71 22.82 -7.39
C LEU A 37 19.05 23.57 -7.36
N THR A 38 19.21 24.37 -6.32
CA THR A 38 20.39 25.22 -6.08
C THR A 38 21.12 24.89 -4.78
N LYS A 39 20.60 23.95 -3.98
CA LYS A 39 21.10 23.61 -2.64
C LYS A 39 22.42 22.82 -2.67
N GLY A 40 22.80 22.26 -3.81
CA GLY A 40 24.02 21.47 -3.95
C GLY A 40 24.16 20.89 -5.35
N LYS A 41 25.23 20.12 -5.54
CA LYS A 41 25.50 19.41 -6.80
C LYS A 41 24.54 18.24 -6.97
N ILE A 42 23.99 18.09 -8.17
CA ILE A 42 22.94 17.12 -8.48
C ILE A 42 23.57 15.92 -9.17
N GLN A 43 23.38 14.73 -8.62
CA GLN A 43 23.94 13.51 -9.16
C GLN A 43 23.11 12.98 -10.34
N TRP A 44 21.78 12.99 -10.20
CA TRP A 44 20.87 12.54 -11.24
C TRP A 44 19.50 13.18 -11.13
N VAL A 45 18.80 13.18 -12.27
CA VAL A 45 17.39 13.55 -12.42
C VAL A 45 16.67 12.39 -13.10
N SER A 46 15.50 12.01 -12.60
CA SER A 46 14.72 10.87 -13.10
C SER A 46 13.27 11.28 -13.33
N PHE A 47 12.77 11.04 -14.52
CA PHE A 47 11.34 11.11 -14.82
C PHE A 47 10.74 9.73 -14.62
N LYS A 48 10.11 9.54 -13.46
CA LYS A 48 9.44 8.29 -13.11
C LYS A 48 7.99 8.33 -13.60
N GLN A 49 7.62 7.31 -14.35
CA GLN A 49 6.24 6.88 -14.59
C GLN A 49 5.88 5.74 -13.63
N HIS A 50 4.64 5.23 -13.64
CA HIS A 50 4.24 4.15 -12.72
C HIS A 50 5.22 2.95 -12.79
N PHE A 51 5.46 2.41 -13.98
CA PHE A 51 6.28 1.20 -14.17
C PHE A 51 7.64 1.41 -14.85
N PHE A 52 7.92 2.61 -15.34
CA PHE A 52 9.15 2.93 -16.07
C PHE A 52 9.78 4.21 -15.55
N SER A 53 11.09 4.37 -15.79
CA SER A 53 11.77 5.63 -15.51
C SER A 53 12.79 5.96 -16.59
N ALA A 54 12.89 7.25 -16.88
CA ALA A 54 13.96 7.83 -17.67
C ALA A 54 14.87 8.65 -16.76
N SER A 55 16.08 8.17 -16.48
CA SER A 55 17.02 8.82 -15.56
C SER A 55 18.27 9.26 -16.29
N LEU A 56 18.65 10.53 -16.11
CA LEU A 56 19.93 11.06 -16.55
C LEU A 56 20.86 11.21 -15.35
N ILE A 57 22.00 10.54 -15.41
CA ILE A 57 22.99 10.45 -14.35
C ILE A 57 24.25 11.14 -14.84
N SER A 58 24.84 12.00 -14.00
CA SER A 58 26.14 12.64 -14.28
C SER A 58 27.18 12.14 -13.30
N LYS A 59 28.30 11.62 -13.81
CA LYS A 59 29.42 11.21 -12.95
C LYS A 59 30.14 12.39 -12.30
N GLN A 60 30.05 13.56 -12.92
CA GLN A 60 30.69 14.80 -12.45
C GLN A 60 29.72 15.74 -11.71
N ALA A 61 28.45 15.31 -11.59
CA ALA A 61 27.31 16.07 -11.07
C ALA A 61 26.99 17.35 -11.87
N PHE A 62 25.75 17.81 -11.77
CA PHE A 62 25.30 19.09 -12.31
C PHE A 62 25.39 20.16 -11.22
N ASP A 63 25.76 21.39 -11.57
CA ASP A 63 25.88 22.48 -10.58
C ASP A 63 24.51 23.00 -10.14
N LYS A 64 23.58 23.11 -11.08
CA LYS A 64 22.20 23.55 -10.86
C LYS A 64 21.28 22.79 -11.79
N ALA A 65 20.05 22.57 -11.36
CA ALA A 65 18.99 22.17 -12.26
C ALA A 65 17.68 22.86 -11.92
N THR A 66 16.81 22.97 -12.91
CA THR A 66 15.42 23.38 -12.75
C THR A 66 14.56 22.23 -13.20
N LEU A 67 13.69 21.75 -12.31
CA LEU A 67 12.70 20.71 -12.61
C LEU A 67 11.32 21.33 -12.62
N GLU A 68 10.51 20.90 -13.57
CA GLU A 68 9.13 21.34 -13.70
C GLU A 68 8.23 20.14 -13.99
N VAL A 69 7.12 20.07 -13.27
CA VAL A 69 6.00 19.18 -13.56
C VAL A 69 4.75 20.00 -13.82
N LYS A 70 4.06 19.68 -14.92
CA LYS A 70 2.73 20.19 -15.22
C LYS A 70 1.76 19.03 -15.33
N VAL A 71 0.61 19.16 -14.69
CA VAL A 71 -0.53 18.25 -14.77
C VAL A 71 -1.53 18.86 -15.76
N PRO A 72 -1.46 18.49 -17.05
CA PRO A 72 -2.35 19.05 -18.06
C PRO A 72 -3.82 18.70 -17.76
N THR A 73 -4.72 19.61 -18.06
CA THR A 73 -6.18 19.39 -17.99
C THR A 73 -6.72 18.68 -19.24
N THR A 74 -5.87 18.46 -20.25
CA THR A 74 -6.24 17.81 -21.52
C THR A 74 -6.47 16.31 -21.33
N PRO A 75 -7.59 15.75 -21.80
CA PRO A 75 -7.85 14.31 -21.71
C PRO A 75 -6.76 13.48 -22.40
N GLY A 76 -6.26 12.45 -21.71
CA GLY A 76 -5.32 11.47 -22.28
C GLY A 76 -3.83 11.79 -22.07
N LEU A 77 -3.49 12.98 -21.58
CA LEU A 77 -2.13 13.29 -21.13
C LEU A 77 -2.02 13.09 -19.61
N VAL A 78 -0.98 12.36 -19.18
CA VAL A 78 -0.73 12.13 -17.75
C VAL A 78 -0.01 13.34 -17.16
N LYS A 79 1.25 13.59 -17.51
CA LYS A 79 2.03 14.74 -17.03
C LYS A 79 3.05 15.19 -18.07
N ASN A 80 3.38 16.47 -18.04
CA ASN A 80 4.51 17.02 -18.79
C ASN A 80 5.65 17.29 -17.82
N TYR A 81 6.82 16.75 -18.13
CA TYR A 81 8.03 16.95 -17.35
C TYR A 81 9.04 17.76 -18.15
N SER A 82 9.70 18.72 -17.50
CA SER A 82 10.84 19.43 -18.07
C SER A 82 11.97 19.50 -17.04
N ALA A 83 13.20 19.35 -17.52
CA ALA A 83 14.41 19.47 -16.71
C ALA A 83 15.44 20.29 -17.49
N SER A 84 16.00 21.30 -16.85
CA SER A 84 17.11 22.09 -17.38
C SER A 84 18.27 21.98 -16.41
N MET A 85 19.43 21.52 -16.88
CA MET A 85 20.61 21.30 -16.03
C MET A 85 21.78 22.14 -16.52
N GLN A 86 22.59 22.63 -15.58
CA GLN A 86 23.76 23.45 -15.86
C GLN A 86 25.02 22.63 -15.60
N LEU A 87 25.89 22.58 -16.61
CA LEU A 87 27.19 21.93 -16.54
C LEU A 87 28.29 22.95 -16.21
N PRO A 88 29.24 22.63 -15.32
CA PRO A 88 30.34 23.53 -14.97
C PRO A 88 31.33 23.69 -16.12
N TYR A 89 31.44 24.89 -16.70
CA TYR A 89 32.42 25.17 -17.76
C TYR A 89 33.77 25.68 -17.21
N THR A 90 34.77 24.80 -17.18
CA THR A 90 36.14 25.07 -16.69
C THR A 90 37.14 25.65 -17.72
N HIS A 91 36.71 26.09 -18.91
CA HIS A 91 37.58 26.65 -19.98
C HIS A 91 38.79 25.76 -20.39
N GLN A 92 38.68 24.44 -20.26
CA GLN A 92 39.75 23.52 -20.68
C GLN A 92 39.66 23.23 -22.18
N ALA A 93 40.81 22.98 -22.82
CA ALA A 93 40.90 22.71 -24.26
C ALA A 93 40.10 21.47 -24.71
N ASN A 94 39.90 20.50 -23.81
CA ASN A 94 39.04 19.35 -24.02
C ASN A 94 38.29 19.04 -22.72
N GLN A 95 36.96 19.22 -22.73
CA GLN A 95 36.11 18.92 -21.58
C GLN A 95 35.20 17.75 -21.92
N VAL A 96 35.27 16.73 -21.07
CA VAL A 96 34.47 15.51 -21.21
C VAL A 96 33.53 15.44 -20.01
N TYR A 97 32.22 15.46 -20.28
CA TYR A 97 31.17 15.25 -19.30
C TYR A 97 30.60 13.85 -19.47
N GLU A 98 30.99 12.93 -18.60
CA GLU A 98 30.46 11.56 -18.64
C GLU A 98 29.06 11.53 -18.04
N MET A 99 28.09 11.16 -18.88
CA MET A 99 26.68 11.00 -18.52
C MET A 99 26.20 9.61 -18.90
N GLU A 100 25.34 9.06 -18.06
CA GLU A 100 24.66 7.80 -18.28
C GLU A 100 23.16 8.05 -18.37
N PHE A 101 22.51 7.42 -19.33
CA PHE A 101 21.08 7.53 -19.52
C PHE A 101 20.44 6.16 -19.32
N TYR A 102 19.64 6.06 -18.25
CA TYR A 102 18.84 4.88 -17.96
C TYR A 102 17.43 5.08 -18.51
N PHE A 103 16.99 4.15 -19.35
CA PHE A 103 15.61 4.08 -19.82
C PHE A 103 15.12 2.64 -19.70
N GLY A 104 14.34 2.36 -18.66
CA GLY A 104 14.00 0.99 -18.32
C GLY A 104 12.88 0.88 -17.29
N THR A 105 12.73 -0.33 -16.76
CA THR A 105 11.66 -0.64 -15.80
C THR A 105 11.98 -0.09 -14.41
N ASN A 106 10.94 0.10 -13.60
CA ASN A 106 11.08 0.43 -12.18
C ASN A 106 11.35 -0.80 -11.30
N LYS A 107 11.84 -1.90 -11.87
CA LYS A 107 12.17 -3.10 -11.10
C LYS A 107 13.32 -2.80 -10.15
N PHE A 108 13.10 -3.07 -8.86
CA PHE A 108 14.06 -2.73 -7.81
C PHE A 108 15.47 -3.30 -8.04
N SER A 109 15.56 -4.55 -8.52
CA SER A 109 16.86 -5.18 -8.80
C SER A 109 17.61 -4.54 -9.97
N GLU A 110 16.88 -4.07 -11.00
CA GLU A 110 17.47 -3.42 -12.18
C GLU A 110 17.99 -2.03 -11.83
N LEU A 111 17.19 -1.25 -11.11
CA LEU A 111 17.60 0.07 -10.62
C LEU A 111 18.80 -0.03 -9.67
N LYS A 112 18.78 -0.99 -8.74
CA LYS A 112 19.90 -1.22 -7.83
C LYS A 112 21.18 -1.63 -8.57
N ALA A 113 21.07 -2.35 -9.69
CA ALA A 113 22.21 -2.75 -10.50
C ALA A 113 22.85 -1.57 -11.25
N GLN A 114 22.08 -0.52 -11.58
CA GLN A 114 22.63 0.72 -12.13
C GLN A 114 23.43 1.52 -11.09
N GLY A 115 23.11 1.35 -9.80
CA GLY A 115 23.73 2.08 -8.71
C GLY A 115 23.10 3.47 -8.48
N TYR A 116 23.89 4.38 -7.88
CA TYR A 116 23.49 5.77 -7.63
C TYR A 116 22.25 5.98 -6.73
N ASP A 117 21.81 4.95 -6.01
CA ASP A 117 20.56 4.93 -5.22
C ASP A 117 19.28 5.12 -6.05
N LEU A 118 19.30 4.76 -7.33
CA LEU A 118 18.12 4.86 -8.19
C LEU A 118 16.96 4.01 -7.68
N GLU A 119 17.23 2.91 -6.97
CA GLU A 119 16.18 2.05 -6.43
C GLU A 119 15.31 2.76 -5.37
N GLN A 120 15.77 3.88 -4.82
CA GLN A 120 15.01 4.66 -3.84
C GLN A 120 13.87 5.46 -4.48
N GLN A 121 13.82 5.59 -5.80
CA GLN A 121 12.69 6.20 -6.51
C GLN A 121 11.42 5.32 -6.48
N VAL A 122 11.56 4.03 -6.16
CA VAL A 122 10.44 3.11 -5.97
C VAL A 122 9.84 3.36 -4.59
N ASP A 123 8.56 3.75 -4.55
CA ASP A 123 7.90 4.07 -3.28
C ASP A 123 7.57 2.77 -2.53
N MET A 124 8.37 2.47 -1.51
CA MET A 124 8.17 1.31 -0.63
C MET A 124 7.49 1.68 0.69
N GLY A 125 6.88 2.86 0.77
CA GLY A 125 6.25 3.40 1.97
C GLY A 125 7.20 4.22 2.84
N TYR A 126 6.63 4.82 3.90
CA TYR A 126 7.36 5.66 4.85
C TYR A 126 8.23 4.85 5.81
N TRP A 127 9.12 5.52 6.55
CA TRP A 127 9.88 4.89 7.64
C TRP A 127 8.94 4.52 8.80
N PRO A 128 8.77 3.24 9.22
CA PRO A 128 9.67 2.09 9.07
C PRO A 128 9.26 1.05 8.01
N LEU A 129 8.12 1.21 7.33
CA LEU A 129 7.58 0.27 6.35
C LEU A 129 8.55 -0.02 5.20
N LYS A 130 9.30 0.99 4.75
CA LYS A 130 10.36 0.86 3.74
C LYS A 130 11.35 -0.27 4.06
N TYR A 131 11.71 -0.43 5.34
CA TYR A 131 12.65 -1.48 5.76
C TYR A 131 12.02 -2.86 5.73
N ILE A 132 10.75 -2.98 6.16
CA ILE A 132 10.01 -4.24 6.09
C ILE A 132 9.90 -4.71 4.63
N ASN A 133 9.52 -3.80 3.73
CA ASN A 133 9.41 -4.12 2.31
C ASN A 133 10.76 -4.50 1.69
N ARG A 134 11.81 -3.72 1.95
CA ARG A 134 13.14 -3.93 1.37
C ARG A 134 13.85 -5.19 1.88
N PHE A 135 13.73 -5.50 3.17
CA PHE A 135 14.52 -6.57 3.81
C PHE A 135 13.74 -7.86 4.08
N ILE A 136 12.41 -7.81 4.11
CA ILE A 136 11.58 -8.98 4.40
C ILE A 136 10.74 -9.35 3.17
N VAL A 137 9.87 -8.45 2.72
CA VAL A 137 8.88 -8.78 1.67
C VAL A 137 9.57 -9.05 0.34
N LEU A 138 10.47 -8.18 -0.10
CA LEU A 138 11.13 -8.29 -1.40
C LEU A 138 12.06 -9.51 -1.53
N PRO A 139 12.92 -9.84 -0.55
CA PRO A 139 13.74 -11.06 -0.62
C PRO A 139 12.89 -12.35 -0.63
N VAL A 140 11.84 -12.41 0.19
CA VAL A 140 10.91 -13.56 0.20
C VAL A 140 10.18 -13.66 -1.13
N PHE A 141 9.69 -12.54 -1.68
CA PHE A 141 9.05 -12.51 -2.99
C PHE A 141 9.99 -13.00 -4.09
N ASN A 142 11.24 -12.52 -4.14
CA ASN A 142 12.23 -12.95 -5.12
C ASN A 142 12.59 -14.43 -4.99
N PHE A 143 12.68 -14.94 -3.75
CA PHE A 143 12.88 -16.36 -3.50
C PHE A 143 11.70 -17.18 -4.03
N LEU A 144 10.46 -16.77 -3.76
CA LEU A 144 9.28 -17.45 -4.29
C LEU A 144 9.20 -17.36 -5.81
N ASN A 145 9.61 -16.23 -6.40
CA ASN A 145 9.65 -16.05 -7.84
C ASN A 145 10.67 -16.97 -8.53
N SER A 146 11.76 -17.35 -7.84
CA SER A 146 12.76 -18.27 -8.39
C SER A 146 12.22 -19.69 -8.70
N PHE A 147 11.06 -20.07 -8.14
CA PHE A 147 10.40 -21.34 -8.43
C PHE A 147 9.60 -21.34 -9.74
N GLY A 148 9.45 -20.18 -10.41
CA GLY A 148 8.72 -20.07 -11.67
C GLY A 148 7.20 -20.30 -11.55
N TRP A 149 6.62 -20.04 -10.38
CA TRP A 149 5.18 -20.13 -10.16
C TRP A 149 4.44 -18.92 -10.72
N THR A 150 3.14 -19.05 -10.94
CA THR A 150 2.29 -17.91 -11.28
C THR A 150 2.26 -16.91 -10.12
N TYR A 151 2.22 -15.62 -10.43
CA TYR A 151 2.30 -14.58 -9.39
C TYR A 151 1.14 -14.62 -8.38
N GLY A 152 -0.04 -15.09 -8.79
CA GLY A 152 -1.13 -15.33 -7.84
C GLY A 152 -0.79 -16.40 -6.80
N LEU A 153 -0.11 -17.49 -7.19
CA LEU A 153 0.37 -18.49 -6.23
C LEU A 153 1.49 -17.93 -5.34
N ILE A 154 2.37 -17.08 -5.88
CA ILE A 154 3.39 -16.39 -5.08
C ILE A 154 2.72 -15.53 -4.00
N ILE A 155 1.69 -14.75 -4.35
CA ILE A 155 0.91 -13.95 -3.39
C ILE A 155 0.27 -14.86 -2.33
N LEU A 156 -0.28 -16.00 -2.73
CA LEU A 156 -0.89 -16.96 -1.81
C LEU A 156 0.12 -17.49 -0.79
N VAL A 157 1.26 -17.99 -1.26
CA VAL A 157 2.29 -18.56 -0.38
C VAL A 157 2.90 -17.48 0.51
N LEU A 158 3.12 -16.27 -0.02
CA LEU A 158 3.59 -15.13 0.74
C LEU A 158 2.61 -14.78 1.88
N THR A 159 1.30 -14.83 1.61
CA THR A 159 0.25 -14.61 2.61
C THR A 159 0.27 -15.69 3.69
N ILE A 160 0.44 -16.97 3.31
CA ILE A 160 0.55 -18.09 4.27
C ILE A 160 1.77 -17.91 5.18
N LEU A 161 2.96 -17.68 4.61
CA LEU A 161 4.20 -17.52 5.36
C LEU A 161 4.09 -16.40 6.39
N LEU A 162 3.46 -15.30 5.98
CA LEU A 162 3.23 -14.15 6.82
C LEU A 162 2.24 -14.41 7.95
N LYS A 163 1.13 -15.11 7.66
CA LYS A 163 0.17 -15.54 8.70
C LYS A 163 0.81 -16.51 9.68
N LEU A 164 1.65 -17.43 9.22
CA LEU A 164 2.40 -18.36 10.07
C LEU A 164 3.41 -17.62 10.97
N ALA A 165 4.12 -16.63 10.43
CA ALA A 165 5.03 -15.81 11.23
C ALA A 165 4.30 -15.02 12.33
N LEU A 166 3.07 -14.56 12.05
CA LEU A 166 2.22 -13.86 13.03
C LEU A 166 1.38 -14.80 13.91
N ALA A 167 1.27 -16.09 13.58
CA ALA A 167 0.48 -17.08 14.29
C ALA A 167 0.72 -17.11 15.82
N PRO A 168 1.96 -17.10 16.34
CA PRO A 168 2.17 -17.09 17.78
C PRO A 168 1.62 -15.82 18.46
N LEU A 169 1.62 -14.69 17.77
CA LEU A 169 1.07 -13.43 18.29
C LEU A 169 -0.47 -13.42 18.21
N THR A 170 -1.03 -13.86 17.08
CA THR A 170 -2.49 -13.92 16.89
C THR A 170 -3.13 -14.94 17.83
N TYR A 171 -2.47 -16.07 18.11
CA TYR A 171 -2.95 -17.08 19.05
C TYR A 171 -3.25 -16.51 20.44
N LYS A 172 -2.37 -15.65 20.98
CA LYS A 172 -2.59 -14.99 22.28
C LYS A 172 -3.83 -14.10 22.26
N SER A 173 -4.08 -13.42 21.15
CA SER A 173 -5.28 -12.61 21.01
C SER A 173 -6.54 -13.44 20.88
N TYR A 174 -6.52 -14.53 20.10
CA TYR A 174 -7.65 -15.45 20.01
C TYR A 174 -8.00 -16.06 21.37
N LEU A 175 -7.00 -16.40 22.19
CA LEU A 175 -7.23 -16.85 23.55
C LEU A 175 -7.90 -15.77 24.41
N SER A 176 -7.49 -14.51 24.27
CA SER A 176 -8.15 -13.37 24.93
C SER A 176 -9.60 -13.21 24.48
N MET A 177 -9.87 -13.31 23.17
CA MET A 177 -11.23 -13.24 22.62
C MET A 177 -12.11 -14.41 23.06
N ALA A 178 -11.56 -15.62 23.13
CA ALA A 178 -12.27 -16.79 23.64
C ALA A 178 -12.69 -16.60 25.11
N LYS A 179 -11.81 -16.04 25.95
CA LYS A 179 -12.14 -15.67 27.33
C LYS A 179 -13.24 -14.61 27.40
N MET A 180 -13.22 -13.60 26.53
CA MET A 180 -14.30 -12.61 26.45
C MET A 180 -15.64 -13.23 26.05
N ARG A 181 -15.64 -14.21 25.14
CA ARG A 181 -16.85 -14.93 24.73
C ARG A 181 -17.53 -15.67 25.90
N VAL A 182 -16.74 -16.20 26.84
CA VAL A 182 -17.25 -16.85 28.05
C VAL A 182 -17.91 -15.86 29.00
N LEU A 183 -17.44 -14.59 29.03
CA LEU A 183 -18.00 -13.53 29.87
C LEU A 183 -19.25 -12.86 29.27
N LYS A 184 -19.58 -13.17 28.01
CA LYS A 184 -20.74 -12.60 27.31
C LYS A 184 -22.07 -12.67 28.09
N PRO A 185 -22.49 -13.80 28.70
CA PRO A 185 -23.72 -13.84 29.49
C PRO A 185 -23.71 -12.85 30.67
N GLU A 186 -22.58 -12.72 31.36
CA GLU A 186 -22.44 -11.75 32.46
C GLU A 186 -22.46 -10.30 31.95
N MET A 187 -21.95 -10.06 30.74
CA MET A 187 -22.08 -8.75 30.07
C MET A 187 -23.53 -8.43 29.70
N ASP A 188 -24.28 -9.42 29.19
CA ASP A 188 -25.67 -9.23 28.83
C ASP A 188 -26.52 -8.95 30.09
N GLU A 189 -26.24 -9.61 31.21
CA GLU A 189 -26.88 -9.29 32.52
C GLU A 189 -26.56 -7.86 33.00
N ILE A 190 -25.32 -7.40 32.85
CA ILE A 190 -24.94 -6.02 33.18
C ILE A 190 -25.72 -5.03 32.31
N LYS A 191 -25.86 -5.34 31.01
CA LYS A 191 -26.60 -4.51 30.07
C LYS A 191 -28.08 -4.42 30.45
N GLU A 192 -28.70 -5.52 30.85
CA GLU A 192 -30.09 -5.55 31.33
C GLU A 192 -30.27 -4.80 32.65
N LYS A 193 -29.31 -4.90 33.59
CA LYS A 193 -29.38 -4.22 34.90
C LYS A 193 -29.16 -2.71 34.83
N VAL A 194 -28.26 -2.25 33.96
CA VAL A 194 -27.90 -0.82 33.84
C VAL A 194 -28.85 -0.07 32.91
N GLY A 195 -29.46 -0.76 31.94
CA GLY A 195 -30.34 -0.16 30.93
C GLY A 195 -29.59 0.53 29.79
N GLU A 196 -30.27 0.74 28.65
CA GLU A 196 -29.67 1.32 27.45
C GLU A 196 -29.45 2.84 27.54
N ASP A 197 -30.03 3.50 28.54
CA ASP A 197 -30.00 4.96 28.71
C ASP A 197 -28.65 5.50 29.18
N ASN A 198 -27.73 4.65 29.66
CA ASN A 198 -26.44 5.09 30.17
C ASN A 198 -25.25 4.24 29.65
N PRO A 199 -24.89 4.38 28.37
CA PRO A 199 -23.83 3.58 27.73
C PRO A 199 -22.47 3.72 28.42
N THR A 200 -22.21 4.86 29.07
CA THR A 200 -20.96 5.09 29.83
C THR A 200 -20.88 4.20 31.07
N LEU A 201 -21.98 4.04 31.80
CA LEU A 201 -22.03 3.15 32.98
C LEU A 201 -21.87 1.68 32.57
N VAL A 202 -22.49 1.27 31.46
CA VAL A 202 -22.33 -0.08 30.90
C VAL A 202 -20.86 -0.36 30.57
N GLN A 203 -20.16 0.58 29.92
CA GLN A 203 -18.73 0.44 29.63
C GLN A 203 -17.87 0.35 30.90
N GLN A 204 -18.20 1.11 31.95
CA GLN A 204 -17.49 1.06 33.23
C GLN A 204 -17.67 -0.30 33.94
N GLU A 205 -18.89 -0.83 33.97
CA GLU A 205 -19.16 -2.15 34.56
C GLU A 205 -18.50 -3.28 33.75
N TYR A 206 -18.47 -3.19 32.42
CA TYR A 206 -17.70 -4.12 31.58
C TYR A 206 -16.21 -4.10 31.93
N LEU A 207 -15.63 -2.92 32.15
CA LEU A 207 -14.22 -2.81 32.55
C LEU A 207 -13.96 -3.42 33.93
N LYS A 208 -14.90 -3.29 34.89
CA LYS A 208 -14.79 -3.94 36.21
C LYS A 208 -14.86 -5.46 36.08
N LEU A 209 -15.78 -5.97 35.26
CA LEU A 209 -15.92 -7.40 34.97
C LEU A 209 -14.64 -7.96 34.34
N TYR A 210 -14.10 -7.29 33.31
CA TYR A 210 -12.85 -7.71 32.66
C TYR A 210 -11.67 -7.73 33.64
N LYS A 211 -11.56 -6.73 34.52
CA LYS A 211 -10.53 -6.72 35.58
C LYS A 211 -10.71 -7.88 36.56
N LYS A 212 -11.94 -8.17 36.98
CA LYS A 212 -12.26 -9.28 37.90
C LYS A 212 -11.94 -10.64 37.28
N ALA A 213 -12.20 -10.80 35.99
CA ALA A 213 -11.93 -12.03 35.25
C ALA A 213 -10.47 -12.14 34.74
N GLY A 214 -9.62 -11.12 34.96
CA GLY A 214 -8.23 -11.10 34.49
C GLY A 214 -8.10 -11.10 32.96
N VAL A 215 -9.10 -10.56 32.25
CA VAL A 215 -9.13 -10.50 30.78
C VAL A 215 -8.75 -9.10 30.33
N ASN A 216 -7.83 -8.98 29.37
CA ASN A 216 -7.46 -7.69 28.79
C ASN A 216 -8.32 -7.41 27.55
N PRO A 217 -9.21 -6.40 27.57
CA PRO A 217 -10.03 -6.06 26.40
C PRO A 217 -9.19 -5.59 25.20
N LEU A 218 -8.00 -5.02 25.44
CA LEU A 218 -7.06 -4.66 24.37
C LEU A 218 -6.38 -5.87 23.73
N GLY A 219 -6.45 -7.04 24.38
CA GLY A 219 -5.97 -8.30 23.79
C GLY A 219 -6.71 -8.66 22.51
N GLY A 220 -7.97 -8.24 22.35
CA GLY A 220 -8.77 -8.49 21.15
C GLY A 220 -8.42 -7.59 19.96
N CYS A 221 -7.98 -6.35 20.17
CA CYS A 221 -7.57 -5.44 19.09
C CYS A 221 -6.07 -5.54 18.75
N LEU A 222 -5.28 -6.23 19.58
CA LEU A 222 -3.84 -6.42 19.38
C LEU A 222 -3.47 -7.01 17.99
N PRO A 223 -4.19 -8.00 17.43
CA PRO A 223 -3.92 -8.51 16.08
C PRO A 223 -4.10 -7.44 15.03
N MET A 224 -5.16 -6.63 15.16
CA MET A 224 -5.47 -5.58 14.19
C MET A 224 -4.37 -4.51 14.19
N VAL A 225 -3.89 -4.11 15.37
CA VAL A 225 -2.81 -3.12 15.52
C VAL A 225 -1.49 -3.67 14.97
N LEU A 226 -1.15 -4.93 15.25
CA LEU A 226 0.06 -5.55 14.73
C LEU A 226 0.00 -5.84 13.23
N GLN A 227 -1.20 -6.10 12.71
CA GLN A 227 -1.43 -6.35 11.30
C GLN A 227 -1.39 -5.05 10.48
N LEU A 228 -1.74 -3.90 11.06
CA LEU A 228 -1.82 -2.62 10.34
C LEU A 228 -0.50 -2.20 9.66
N PRO A 229 0.68 -2.20 10.33
CA PRO A 229 1.95 -1.90 9.66
C PRO A 229 2.24 -2.84 8.50
N LEU A 230 1.91 -4.12 8.66
CA LEU A 230 2.19 -5.12 7.64
C LEU A 230 1.26 -4.98 6.44
N VAL A 231 -0.03 -4.78 6.70
CA VAL A 231 -1.05 -4.42 5.72
C VAL A 231 -0.62 -3.18 4.93
N MET A 232 -0.15 -2.13 5.62
CA MET A 232 0.39 -0.94 4.96
C MET A 232 1.63 -1.24 4.13
N ALA A 233 2.54 -2.10 4.61
CA ALA A 233 3.71 -2.51 3.83
C ALA A 233 3.28 -3.12 2.48
N PHE A 234 2.30 -4.03 2.47
CA PHE A 234 1.76 -4.60 1.23
C PHE A 234 0.98 -3.60 0.37
N PHE A 235 0.30 -2.64 1.00
CA PHE A 235 -0.38 -1.55 0.30
C PHE A 235 0.57 -0.69 -0.53
N PHE A 236 1.80 -0.45 -0.05
CA PHE A 236 2.84 0.23 -0.83
C PHE A 236 3.61 -0.72 -1.76
N PHE A 237 3.78 -1.98 -1.38
CA PHE A 237 4.57 -2.95 -2.15
C PHE A 237 3.91 -3.35 -3.46
N PHE A 238 2.65 -3.81 -3.43
CA PHE A 238 1.99 -4.38 -4.61
C PHE A 238 1.80 -3.41 -5.78
N PRO A 239 1.35 -2.15 -5.56
CA PRO A 239 1.20 -1.20 -6.67
C PRO A 239 2.51 -0.84 -7.36
N ASN A 240 3.65 -0.95 -6.67
CA ASN A 240 4.97 -0.62 -7.22
C ASN A 240 5.71 -1.84 -7.80
N LEU A 241 5.11 -3.03 -7.74
CA LEU A 241 5.76 -4.27 -8.18
C LEU A 241 5.58 -4.45 -9.68
N PHE A 242 6.63 -4.19 -10.45
CA PHE A 242 6.63 -4.33 -11.91
C PHE A 242 6.28 -5.75 -12.35
N GLU A 243 6.70 -6.76 -11.58
CA GLU A 243 6.52 -8.17 -11.87
C GLU A 243 5.04 -8.60 -11.94
N LEU A 244 4.11 -7.84 -11.36
CA LEU A 244 2.67 -8.17 -11.43
C LEU A 244 2.00 -7.65 -12.70
N ARG A 245 2.71 -6.81 -13.46
CA ARG A 245 2.15 -6.13 -14.62
C ARG A 245 1.86 -7.14 -15.73
N GLN A 246 0.62 -7.12 -16.22
CA GLN A 246 0.13 -8.03 -17.26
C GLN A 246 0.12 -9.52 -16.86
N GLU A 247 0.21 -9.81 -15.56
CA GLU A 247 0.15 -11.17 -15.07
C GLU A 247 -1.29 -11.54 -14.71
N SER A 248 -1.82 -12.55 -15.40
CA SER A 248 -3.18 -13.03 -15.20
C SER A 248 -3.26 -14.09 -14.10
N PHE A 249 -4.32 -14.04 -13.29
CA PHE A 249 -4.60 -15.09 -12.32
C PHE A 249 -6.10 -15.21 -12.04
N LEU A 250 -6.63 -16.45 -12.13
CA LEU A 250 -8.07 -16.74 -12.04
C LEU A 250 -8.86 -15.94 -13.10
N TRP A 251 -9.77 -15.07 -12.69
CA TRP A 251 -10.53 -14.17 -13.57
C TRP A 251 -9.86 -12.80 -13.75
N MET A 252 -8.83 -12.49 -12.96
CA MET A 252 -8.10 -11.22 -13.05
C MET A 252 -7.13 -11.30 -14.23
N THR A 253 -7.29 -10.41 -15.20
CA THR A 253 -6.44 -10.39 -16.39
C THR A 253 -5.06 -9.78 -16.12
N ASP A 254 -4.96 -8.93 -15.10
CA ASP A 254 -3.73 -8.22 -14.73
C ASP A 254 -3.76 -7.91 -13.22
N LEU A 255 -2.73 -8.37 -12.50
CA LEU A 255 -2.60 -8.23 -11.05
C LEU A 255 -2.14 -6.82 -10.61
N SER A 256 -1.48 -6.06 -11.50
CA SER A 256 -0.95 -4.72 -11.17
C SER A 256 -2.00 -3.60 -11.34
N THR A 257 -3.11 -3.90 -11.99
CA THR A 257 -4.24 -2.97 -12.17
C THR A 257 -5.51 -3.55 -11.54
N TYR A 258 -6.59 -2.77 -11.56
CA TYR A 258 -7.86 -3.20 -11.02
C TYR A 258 -8.54 -4.23 -11.94
N ASP A 259 -9.32 -5.12 -11.32
CA ASP A 259 -10.15 -6.08 -12.03
C ASP A 259 -11.44 -5.42 -12.54
N GLU A 260 -11.85 -5.74 -13.76
CA GLU A 260 -12.99 -5.14 -14.46
C GLU A 260 -14.06 -6.19 -14.77
N PHE A 261 -14.72 -6.70 -13.73
CA PHE A 261 -15.75 -7.71 -13.91
C PHE A 261 -17.04 -7.11 -14.48
N ILE A 262 -17.46 -5.94 -13.97
CA ILE A 262 -18.63 -5.20 -14.47
C ILE A 262 -18.21 -3.76 -14.75
N ARG A 263 -18.58 -3.25 -15.93
CA ARG A 263 -18.45 -1.83 -16.28
C ARG A 263 -19.83 -1.21 -16.39
N PHE A 264 -20.11 -0.18 -15.59
CA PHE A 264 -21.45 0.40 -15.49
C PHE A 264 -21.78 1.36 -16.65
N GLY A 265 -20.76 1.87 -17.36
CA GLY A 265 -20.95 2.84 -18.45
C GLY A 265 -21.29 4.25 -17.99
N PHE A 266 -21.50 4.46 -16.69
CA PHE A 266 -21.63 5.76 -16.02
C PHE A 266 -20.83 5.73 -14.71
N LYS A 267 -20.36 6.90 -14.25
CA LYS A 267 -19.63 7.01 -12.99
C LYS A 267 -20.62 7.03 -11.83
N LEU A 268 -20.71 5.94 -11.08
CA LEU A 268 -21.42 5.90 -9.81
C LEU A 268 -20.64 6.72 -8.77
N PRO A 269 -21.31 7.53 -7.94
CA PRO A 269 -20.66 8.12 -6.78
C PRO A 269 -20.06 7.00 -5.93
N PHE A 270 -18.83 7.21 -5.45
CA PHE A 270 -18.08 6.34 -4.54
C PHE A 270 -17.49 5.03 -5.11
N ILE A 271 -18.15 4.33 -6.04
CA ILE A 271 -17.62 3.08 -6.63
C ILE A 271 -16.84 3.36 -7.93
N GLY A 272 -17.18 4.42 -8.66
CA GLY A 272 -16.56 4.74 -9.95
C GLY A 272 -17.34 4.16 -11.13
N ASP A 273 -16.65 3.86 -12.24
CA ASP A 273 -17.25 3.39 -13.50
C ASP A 273 -17.22 1.86 -13.68
N HIS A 274 -16.56 1.15 -12.78
CA HIS A 274 -16.37 -0.30 -12.81
C HIS A 274 -16.57 -0.93 -11.43
N LEU A 275 -16.68 -2.26 -11.38
CA LEU A 275 -16.69 -3.04 -10.16
C LEU A 275 -15.69 -4.19 -10.26
N SER A 276 -14.74 -4.19 -9.34
CA SER A 276 -13.75 -5.24 -9.14
C SER A 276 -14.36 -6.39 -8.34
N LEU A 277 -14.46 -7.57 -8.96
CA LEU A 277 -14.98 -8.76 -8.28
C LEU A 277 -14.09 -9.14 -7.10
N MET A 278 -12.76 -9.01 -7.25
CA MET A 278 -11.83 -9.30 -6.16
C MET A 278 -12.01 -8.35 -4.97
N CYS A 279 -12.26 -7.05 -5.23
CA CYS A 279 -12.52 -6.08 -4.17
C CYS A 279 -13.86 -6.38 -3.45
N VAL A 280 -14.88 -6.82 -4.19
CA VAL A 280 -16.16 -7.27 -3.61
C VAL A 280 -15.97 -8.50 -2.72
N LEU A 281 -15.23 -9.52 -3.17
CA LEU A 281 -14.94 -10.71 -2.39
C LEU A 281 -14.15 -10.38 -1.11
N MET A 282 -13.13 -9.53 -1.23
CA MET A 282 -12.40 -8.99 -0.08
C MET A 282 -13.36 -8.27 0.89
N THR A 283 -14.28 -7.45 0.38
CA THR A 283 -15.24 -6.71 1.21
C THR A 283 -16.20 -7.64 1.94
N ILE A 284 -16.75 -8.64 1.24
CA ILE A 284 -17.61 -9.66 1.83
C ILE A 284 -16.86 -10.42 2.92
N SER A 285 -15.63 -10.86 2.64
CA SER A 285 -14.80 -11.56 3.64
C SER A 285 -14.54 -10.69 4.87
N THR A 286 -14.30 -9.38 4.67
CA THR A 286 -14.10 -8.43 5.78
C THR A 286 -15.38 -8.23 6.58
N LEU A 287 -16.54 -8.12 5.93
CA LEU A 287 -17.84 -7.99 6.61
C LEU A 287 -18.18 -9.21 7.45
N ILE A 288 -17.89 -10.41 6.94
CA ILE A 288 -18.03 -11.66 7.70
C ILE A 288 -17.10 -11.63 8.92
N MET A 289 -15.86 -11.15 8.75
CA MET A 289 -14.88 -11.05 9.83
C MET A 289 -15.34 -10.05 10.89
N THR A 290 -15.86 -8.89 10.47
CA THR A 290 -16.44 -7.89 11.37
C THR A 290 -17.66 -8.46 12.11
N TYR A 291 -18.48 -9.25 11.43
CA TYR A 291 -19.64 -9.90 12.05
C TYR A 291 -19.25 -10.81 13.21
N PHE A 292 -18.30 -11.72 12.98
CA PHE A 292 -17.79 -12.61 14.04
C PHE A 292 -17.09 -11.83 15.17
N ASN A 293 -16.26 -10.84 14.85
CA ASN A 293 -15.57 -10.03 15.86
C ASN A 293 -16.56 -9.23 16.74
N ASN A 294 -17.61 -8.67 16.14
CA ASN A 294 -18.63 -7.91 16.86
C ASN A 294 -19.48 -8.80 17.79
N GLN A 295 -19.72 -10.07 17.42
CA GLN A 295 -20.43 -11.00 18.30
C GLN A 295 -19.65 -11.36 19.57
N VAL A 296 -18.31 -11.33 19.50
CA VAL A 296 -17.42 -11.73 20.59
C VAL A 296 -17.04 -10.54 21.47
N SER A 297 -16.83 -9.36 20.89
CA SER A 297 -16.34 -8.18 21.61
C SER A 297 -17.41 -7.43 22.40
N GLY A 298 -18.69 -7.78 22.26
CA GLY A 298 -19.81 -7.09 22.92
C GLY A 298 -19.95 -5.62 22.48
N ALA A 299 -19.44 -5.27 21.30
CA ALA A 299 -19.48 -3.90 20.78
C ALA A 299 -20.94 -3.45 20.55
N THR A 300 -21.41 -2.49 21.34
CA THR A 300 -22.75 -1.92 21.27
C THR A 300 -22.72 -0.49 20.71
N GLY A 301 -23.84 -0.04 20.16
CA GLY A 301 -23.99 1.32 19.65
C GLY A 301 -23.11 1.65 18.43
N GLN A 302 -22.48 2.82 18.45
CA GLN A 302 -21.77 3.42 17.31
C GLN A 302 -20.60 2.57 16.78
N MET A 303 -19.88 1.86 17.67
CA MET A 303 -18.70 1.06 17.30
C MET A 303 -19.05 -0.13 16.41
N LYS A 304 -20.24 -0.73 16.61
CA LYS A 304 -20.77 -1.80 15.74
C LYS A 304 -21.02 -1.28 14.33
N TYR A 305 -21.66 -0.12 14.19
CA TYR A 305 -21.98 0.48 12.89
C TYR A 305 -20.72 0.89 12.13
N ILE A 306 -19.73 1.48 12.81
CA ILE A 306 -18.44 1.83 12.19
C ILE A 306 -17.78 0.59 11.59
N GLY A 307 -17.78 -0.54 12.30
CA GLY A 307 -17.18 -1.78 11.80
C GLY A 307 -17.83 -2.34 10.52
N TYR A 308 -19.13 -2.12 10.30
CA TYR A 308 -19.81 -2.56 9.06
C TYR A 308 -19.74 -1.53 7.93
N ILE A 309 -19.70 -0.24 8.26
CA ILE A 309 -19.62 0.84 7.27
C ILE A 309 -18.20 0.93 6.69
N MET A 310 -17.16 0.72 7.51
CA MET A 310 -15.77 0.90 7.09
C MET A 310 -15.37 0.01 5.89
N PRO A 311 -15.71 -1.29 5.83
CA PRO A 311 -15.42 -2.11 4.66
C PRO A 311 -16.14 -1.64 3.39
N ILE A 312 -17.32 -1.03 3.51
CA ILE A 312 -18.05 -0.45 2.37
C ILE A 312 -17.34 0.81 1.87
N ILE A 313 -16.81 1.63 2.78
CA ILE A 313 -15.91 2.76 2.44
C ILE A 313 -14.65 2.29 1.73
N PHE A 314 -14.02 1.25 2.26
CA PHE A 314 -12.85 0.66 1.63
C PHE A 314 -13.17 0.05 0.28
N LEU A 315 -14.36 -0.51 0.04
CA LEU A 315 -14.77 -0.99 -1.28
C LEU A 315 -14.67 0.15 -2.30
N GLY A 316 -15.24 1.32 -2.04
CA GLY A 316 -15.18 2.46 -2.97
C GLY A 316 -13.75 2.93 -3.28
N VAL A 317 -12.88 2.94 -2.27
CA VAL A 317 -11.48 3.36 -2.42
C VAL A 317 -10.62 2.30 -3.11
N LEU A 318 -10.71 1.04 -2.67
CA LEU A 318 -9.88 -0.09 -3.13
C LEU A 318 -10.38 -0.72 -4.43
N ASN A 319 -11.57 -0.34 -4.91
CA ASN A 319 -12.08 -0.78 -6.20
C ASN A 319 -11.11 -0.43 -7.35
N SER A 320 -10.53 0.78 -7.30
CA SER A 320 -9.56 1.26 -8.29
C SER A 320 -8.10 0.87 -7.96
N TYR A 321 -7.86 0.02 -6.95
CA TYR A 321 -6.52 -0.45 -6.59
C TYR A 321 -6.18 -1.78 -7.27
N PRO A 322 -4.88 -2.15 -7.32
CA PRO A 322 -4.43 -3.38 -7.95
C PRO A 322 -5.14 -4.62 -7.42
N ALA A 323 -5.55 -5.52 -8.32
CA ALA A 323 -6.26 -6.74 -7.98
C ALA A 323 -5.40 -7.69 -7.13
N GLY A 324 -4.07 -7.68 -7.31
CA GLY A 324 -3.13 -8.43 -6.47
C GLY A 324 -3.17 -8.02 -4.99
N LEU A 325 -3.34 -6.73 -4.71
CA LEU A 325 -3.50 -6.23 -3.34
C LEU A 325 -4.83 -6.71 -2.72
N ASN A 326 -5.93 -6.59 -3.47
CA ASN A 326 -7.24 -7.05 -3.02
C ASN A 326 -7.27 -8.58 -2.81
N TYR A 327 -6.57 -9.33 -3.66
CA TYR A 327 -6.42 -10.78 -3.53
C TYR A 327 -5.66 -11.17 -2.26
N TYR A 328 -4.56 -10.47 -1.95
CA TYR A 328 -3.83 -10.64 -0.68
C TYR A 328 -4.75 -10.43 0.53
N TYR A 329 -5.53 -9.34 0.56
CA TYR A 329 -6.45 -9.08 1.67
C TYR A 329 -7.53 -10.15 1.79
N PHE A 330 -8.09 -10.60 0.67
CA PHE A 330 -9.08 -11.67 0.64
C PHE A 330 -8.50 -12.96 1.24
N LEU A 331 -7.31 -13.39 0.82
CA LEU A 331 -6.64 -14.56 1.37
C LEU A 331 -6.31 -14.40 2.86
N ALA A 332 -5.83 -13.23 3.27
CA ALA A 332 -5.52 -12.94 4.66
C ALA A 332 -6.77 -13.03 5.55
N ASN A 333 -7.94 -12.61 5.06
CA ASN A 333 -9.21 -12.77 5.76
C ASN A 333 -9.66 -14.23 5.79
N LEU A 334 -9.54 -14.96 4.67
CA LEU A 334 -9.89 -16.39 4.63
C LEU A 334 -9.10 -17.24 5.62
N MET A 335 -7.78 -17.06 5.71
CA MET A 335 -6.90 -17.74 6.68
C MET A 335 -7.13 -17.31 8.13
N THR A 336 -7.96 -16.29 8.35
CA THR A 336 -8.39 -15.90 9.70
C THR A 336 -9.63 -16.70 10.12
N PHE A 337 -10.43 -17.19 9.15
CA PHE A 337 -11.61 -18.02 9.41
C PHE A 337 -11.30 -19.51 9.50
N GLY A 338 -10.47 -20.02 8.58
CA GLY A 338 -10.03 -21.41 8.53
C GLY A 338 -8.76 -21.60 9.33
#